data_AF-A0A843VNR2-F1
#
_entry.id   AF-A0A843VNR2-F1
#
_cell.length_a   1.000
_cell.length_b   1.000
_cell.length_c   1.000
_cell.angle_alpha   90.00
_cell.angle_beta   90.00
_cell.angle_gamma   90.00
#
_symmetry.space_group_name_H-M   'P 1'
#
loop_
_entity.id
_entity.type
_entity.pdbx_description
1 polymer ?
#
loop_
_entity_poly.entity_id
_entity_poly.type
_entity_poly.pdbx_seq_one_letter_code
_entity_poly.pdbx_strand_id
1 'polypeptide(L)'
;MFQLPHMRRLAMFLYAMGHGVATGAMCEHFQHSSETISYYVNHVIKAIALLRFTYIVLPSGTDPVHPRIRHDVRFYPYFKDAIGAIDGTYIPAHVLKDR
;
A
#
# COMPACT_ATOMS: atom_id res chain seq x y z
N MET A 1 4.74 -25.79 10.73
CA MET A 1 4.60 -25.00 9.50
C MET A 1 5.85 -25.15 8.65
N PHE A 2 5.74 -25.68 7.43
CA PHE A 2 6.90 -25.92 6.56
C PHE A 2 7.43 -24.60 5.97
N GLN A 3 8.75 -24.39 5.96
CA GLN A 3 9.39 -23.25 5.30
C GLN A 3 9.33 -23.42 3.77
N LEU A 4 8.62 -22.52 3.08
CA LEU A 4 8.62 -22.48 1.62
C LEU A 4 9.87 -21.74 1.10
N PRO A 5 10.35 -22.04 -0.12
CA PRO A 5 11.42 -21.25 -0.74
C PRO A 5 11.09 -19.75 -0.79
N HIS A 6 12.09 -18.88 -0.63
CA HIS A 6 11.88 -17.42 -0.62
C HIS A 6 11.12 -16.92 -1.86
N MET A 7 11.47 -17.45 -3.04
CA MET A 7 10.81 -17.10 -4.31
C MET A 7 9.31 -17.44 -4.30
N ARG A 8 8.92 -18.57 -3.68
CA ARG A 8 7.52 -18.99 -3.62
C ARG A 8 6.69 -18.09 -2.70
N ARG A 9 7.28 -17.59 -1.61
CA ARG A 9 6.64 -16.60 -0.72
C ARG A 9 6.43 -15.27 -1.44
N LEU A 10 7.43 -14.82 -2.20
CA LEU A 10 7.35 -13.60 -2.99
C LEU A 10 6.30 -13.72 -4.10
N ALA A 11 6.24 -14.86 -4.79
CA ALA A 11 5.23 -15.11 -5.82
C ALA A 11 3.80 -15.06 -5.25
N MET A 12 3.56 -15.65 -4.08
CA MET A 12 2.25 -15.56 -3.40
C MET A 12 1.85 -14.11 -3.10
N PHE A 13 2.78 -13.32 -2.56
CA PHE A 13 2.56 -11.91 -2.28
C PHE A 13 2.25 -11.09 -3.54
N LEU A 14 3.07 -11.25 -4.58
CA LEU A 14 2.89 -10.53 -5.85
C LEU A 14 1.58 -10.92 -6.54
N TYR A 15 1.20 -12.20 -6.48
CA TYR A 15 -0.06 -12.68 -7.02
C TYR A 15 -1.27 -12.12 -6.25
N ALA A 16 -1.19 -12.05 -4.91
CA ALA A 16 -2.23 -11.45 -4.07
C ALA A 16 -2.46 -9.96 -4.42
N MET A 17 -1.38 -9.18 -4.49
CA MET A 17 -1.47 -7.74 -4.71
C MET A 17 -1.76 -7.37 -6.17
N GLY A 18 -1.20 -8.12 -7.12
CA GLY A 18 -1.28 -7.80 -8.54
C GLY A 18 -2.67 -8.05 -9.16
N HIS A 19 -3.42 -9.02 -8.64
CA HIS A 19 -4.70 -9.41 -9.22
C HIS A 19 -5.90 -9.18 -8.29
N GLY A 20 -5.71 -8.77 -7.04
CA GLY A 20 -6.81 -8.61 -6.08
C GLY A 20 -7.64 -9.89 -5.92
N VAL A 21 -6.99 -11.04 -6.09
CA VAL A 21 -7.63 -12.36 -6.15
C VAL A 21 -8.19 -12.78 -4.80
N ALA A 22 -9.33 -13.45 -4.82
CA ALA A 22 -9.86 -14.10 -3.63
C ALA A 22 -8.87 -15.15 -3.09
N THR A 23 -8.78 -15.26 -1.77
CA THR A 23 -7.90 -16.22 -1.08
C THR A 23 -8.11 -17.66 -1.56
N GLY A 24 -9.34 -18.04 -1.93
CA GLY A 24 -9.64 -19.37 -2.48
C GLY A 24 -8.91 -19.68 -3.78
N ALA A 25 -8.88 -18.74 -4.73
CA ALA A 25 -8.15 -18.89 -5.99
C ALA A 25 -6.63 -19.00 -5.77
N MET A 26 -6.11 -18.33 -4.73
CA MET A 26 -4.71 -18.47 -4.33
C MET A 26 -4.41 -19.86 -3.75
N CYS A 27 -5.31 -20.38 -2.90
CA CYS A 27 -5.18 -21.73 -2.33
C CYS A 27 -5.11 -22.79 -3.44
N GLU A 28 -5.97 -22.66 -4.45
CA GLU A 28 -5.99 -23.54 -5.62
C GLU A 28 -4.72 -23.37 -6.46
N HIS A 29 -4.31 -22.14 -6.78
CA HIS A 29 -3.13 -21.92 -7.63
C HIS A 29 -1.84 -22.43 -6.99
N PHE A 30 -1.64 -22.15 -5.70
CA PHE A 30 -0.41 -22.50 -5.00
C PHE A 30 -0.47 -23.85 -4.27
N GLN A 31 -1.64 -24.50 -4.25
CA GLN A 31 -1.90 -25.78 -3.59
C GLN A 31 -1.54 -25.74 -2.09
N HIS A 32 -2.01 -24.71 -1.40
CA HIS A 32 -1.76 -24.47 0.02
C HIS A 32 -3.02 -24.01 0.74
N SER A 33 -3.07 -24.23 2.06
CA SER A 33 -4.17 -23.75 2.90
C SER A 33 -4.23 -22.21 2.95
N SER A 34 -5.42 -21.67 3.19
CA SER A 34 -5.63 -20.22 3.37
C SER A 34 -4.79 -19.66 4.51
N GLU A 35 -4.56 -20.44 5.57
CA GLU A 35 -3.65 -20.11 6.66
C GLU A 35 -2.21 -19.93 6.16
N THR A 36 -1.72 -20.87 5.35
CA THR A 36 -0.37 -20.82 4.78
C THR A 36 -0.21 -19.61 3.85
N ILE A 37 -1.20 -19.36 2.99
CA ILE A 37 -1.24 -18.19 2.10
C ILE A 37 -1.20 -16.90 2.93
N SER A 38 -2.11 -16.76 3.90
CA SER A 38 -2.21 -15.58 4.75
C SER A 38 -0.91 -15.32 5.51
N TYR A 39 -0.32 -16.37 6.10
CA TYR A 39 0.95 -16.26 6.80
C TYR A 39 2.06 -15.72 5.90
N TYR A 40 2.25 -16.29 4.70
CA TYR A 40 3.37 -15.89 3.85
C TYR A 40 3.18 -14.51 3.22
N VAL A 41 1.94 -14.16 2.83
CA VAL A 41 1.62 -12.80 2.36
C VAL A 41 1.92 -11.78 3.46
N ASN A 42 1.42 -12.01 4.68
CA ASN A 42 1.68 -11.12 5.81
C ASN A 42 3.16 -11.06 6.19
N HIS A 43 3.88 -12.18 6.07
CA HIS A 43 5.32 -12.22 6.34
C HIS A 43 6.10 -11.36 5.34
N VAL A 44 5.75 -11.38 4.06
CA VAL A 44 6.36 -10.52 3.04
C VAL A 44 5.98 -9.04 3.25
N ILE A 45 4.73 -8.74 3.60
CA ILE A 45 4.29 -7.38 3.95
C ILE A 45 5.14 -6.82 5.10
N LYS A 46 5.34 -7.60 6.16
CA LYS A 46 6.18 -7.19 7.30
C LYS A 46 7.62 -6.92 6.87
N ALA A 47 8.20 -7.76 6.01
CA ALA A 47 9.55 -7.55 5.49
C ALA A 47 9.64 -6.24 4.68
N ILE A 48 8.69 -5.98 3.77
CA ILE A 48 8.62 -4.72 3.01
C ILE A 48 8.43 -3.52 3.93
N ALA A 49 7.59 -3.65 4.96
CA ALA A 49 7.40 -2.60 5.96
C ALA A 49 8.67 -2.28 6.75
N LEU A 50 9.61 -3.21 6.88
CA LEU A 50 10.93 -2.94 7.45
C LEU A 50 11.86 -2.24 6.44
N LEU A 51 11.78 -2.62 5.16
CA LEU A 51 12.55 -1.97 4.09
C LEU A 51 12.20 -0.49 3.92
N ARG A 52 11.02 -0.05 4.36
CA ARG A 52 10.62 1.37 4.33
C ARG A 52 11.67 2.27 4.98
N PHE A 53 12.30 1.82 6.07
CA PHE A 53 13.28 2.63 6.79
C PHE A 53 14.59 2.80 6.02
N THR A 54 14.84 1.96 5.01
CA THR A 54 16.02 2.02 4.17
C THR A 54 15.76 2.78 2.86
N TYR A 55 14.57 2.64 2.29
CA TYR A 55 14.28 3.13 0.93
C TYR A 55 13.25 4.26 0.85
N ILE A 56 12.48 4.53 1.91
CA ILE A 56 11.46 5.58 1.91
C ILE A 56 11.92 6.72 2.80
N VAL A 57 12.12 7.89 2.20
CA VAL A 57 12.34 9.14 2.93
C VAL A 57 10.99 9.82 3.09
N LEU A 58 10.50 9.89 4.33
CA LEU A 58 9.29 10.63 4.62
C LEU A 58 9.61 12.13 4.70
N PRO A 59 8.77 13.00 4.12
CA PRO A 59 8.91 14.43 4.29
C PRO A 59 8.83 14.83 5.77
N SER A 60 9.67 15.79 6.15
CA SER A 60 9.67 16.36 7.50
C SER A 60 8.46 17.27 7.71
N GLY A 61 8.07 17.50 8.97
CA GLY A 61 7.00 18.46 9.30
C GLY A 61 7.31 19.91 8.94
N THR A 62 8.54 20.21 8.53
CA THR A 62 9.00 21.52 8.07
C THR A 62 9.20 21.59 6.56
N ASP A 63 9.01 20.47 5.84
CA ASP A 63 9.20 20.44 4.40
C ASP A 63 8.14 21.33 3.73
N PRO A 64 8.54 22.21 2.81
CA PRO A 64 7.60 23.09 2.15
C PRO A 64 6.69 22.29 1.23
N VAL A 65 5.42 22.70 1.15
CA VAL A 65 4.46 22.19 0.17
C VAL A 65 5.07 22.28 -1.23
N HIS A 66 4.97 21.18 -1.99
CA HIS A 66 5.56 21.08 -3.33
C HIS A 66 5.14 22.28 -4.22
N PRO A 67 6.06 22.89 -5.00
CA PRO A 67 5.78 24.13 -5.75
C PRO A 67 4.52 24.07 -6.62
N ARG A 68 4.27 22.92 -7.27
CA ARG A 68 3.07 22.70 -8.09
C ARG A 68 1.76 22.94 -7.33
N ILE A 69 1.71 22.57 -6.05
CA ILE A 69 0.53 22.78 -5.20
C ILE A 69 0.55 24.19 -4.61
N ARG A 70 1.73 24.64 -4.15
CA ARG A 70 1.92 25.97 -3.56
C ARG A 70 1.51 27.11 -4.48
N HIS A 71 1.70 26.96 -5.79
CA HIS A 71 1.38 27.98 -6.79
C HIS A 71 -0.01 27.81 -7.43
N ASP A 72 -0.74 26.72 -7.14
CA ASP A 72 -2.10 26.54 -7.64
C ASP A 72 -3.12 27.05 -6.61
N VAL A 73 -3.78 28.16 -6.93
CA VAL A 73 -4.79 28.80 -6.08
C VAL A 73 -5.96 27.88 -5.72
N ARG A 74 -6.22 26.84 -6.52
CA ARG A 74 -7.29 25.88 -6.27
C ARG A 74 -6.88 24.82 -5.27
N PHE A 75 -5.59 24.45 -5.23
CA PHE A 75 -5.10 23.39 -4.36
C PHE A 75 -4.48 23.92 -3.07
N TYR A 76 -3.77 25.04 -3.12
CA TYR A 76 -3.03 25.55 -1.97
C TYR A 76 -3.87 25.72 -0.69
N PRO A 77 -5.12 26.22 -0.71
CA PRO A 77 -5.92 26.33 0.52
C PRO A 77 -6.16 25.00 1.24
N TYR A 78 -6.21 23.88 0.50
CA TYR A 78 -6.48 22.56 1.05
C TYR A 78 -5.23 21.82 1.52
N PHE A 79 -4.08 22.16 0.94
CA PHE A 79 -2.81 21.46 1.18
C PHE A 79 -1.76 22.34 1.86
N LYS A 80 -2.12 23.57 2.25
CA LYS A 80 -1.29 24.40 3.12
C LYS A 80 -1.07 23.62 4.42
N ASP A 81 0.19 23.44 4.78
CA ASP A 81 0.65 22.67 5.95
C ASP A 81 0.51 21.13 5.82
N ALA A 82 0.20 20.61 4.62
CA ALA A 82 0.25 19.18 4.37
C ALA A 82 1.70 18.67 4.33
N ILE A 83 2.02 17.68 5.17
CA ILE A 83 3.36 17.08 5.26
C ILE A 83 3.63 16.19 4.03
N GLY A 84 2.60 15.58 3.45
CA GLY A 84 2.72 14.78 2.24
C GLY A 84 1.39 14.10 1.88
N ALA A 85 1.32 13.51 0.67
CA ALA A 85 0.24 12.61 0.31
C ALA A 85 0.62 11.19 0.77
N ILE A 86 -0.26 10.54 1.54
CA ILE A 86 -0.05 9.16 2.02
C ILE A 86 0.00 8.18 0.85
N ASP A 87 -0.75 8.46 -0.20
CA ASP A 87 -0.80 7.66 -1.40
C ASP A 87 -1.15 8.60 -2.56
N GLY A 88 -0.59 8.37 -3.75
CA GLY A 88 -1.05 9.04 -4.97
C GLY A 88 -2.49 8.62 -5.36
N THR A 89 -3.12 7.78 -4.55
CA THR A 89 -4.46 7.24 -4.74
C THR A 89 -5.52 8.30 -4.46
N TYR A 90 -6.16 8.75 -5.53
CA TYR A 90 -7.39 9.53 -5.47
C TYR A 90 -8.53 8.62 -5.01
N ILE A 91 -8.96 8.75 -3.76
CA ILE A 91 -10.18 8.10 -3.25
C ILE A 91 -11.37 9.01 -3.60
N PRO A 92 -12.35 8.56 -4.41
CA PRO A 92 -13.55 9.34 -4.67
C PRO A 92 -14.33 9.57 -3.38
N ALA A 93 -14.55 10.84 -3.01
CA ALA A 93 -15.40 11.21 -1.89
C ALA A 93 -16.74 11.73 -2.43
N HIS A 94 -17.84 11.14 -1.97
CA HIS A 94 -19.19 11.59 -2.29
C HIS A 94 -19.83 12.17 -1.01
N VAL A 95 -20.25 13.42 -1.07
CA VAL A 95 -21.07 14.02 -0.01
C VAL A 95 -22.52 13.61 -0.27
N LEU A 96 -23.13 12.93 0.70
CA LEU A 96 -24.57 12.69 0.68
C LEU A 96 -25.26 14.06 0.75
N LYS A 97 -26.07 14.38 -0.26
CA LYS A 97 -26.95 15.55 -0.18
C LYS A 97 -27.95 15.30 0.94
N ASP A 98 -28.05 16.25 1.88
CA ASP A 98 -29.19 16.30 2.79
C ASP A 98 -30.47 16.32 1.95
N ARG A 99 -31.41 15.46 2.33
CA ARG A 99 -32.73 15.34 1.71
C ARG A 99 -33.64 16.47 2.14
#